data_AF-A0A923YKF5-F1
#
_entry.id   AF-A0A923YKF5-F1
#
_cell.length_a   1.000
_cell.length_b   1.000
_cell.length_c   1.000
_cell.angle_alpha   90.00
_cell.angle_beta   90.00
_cell.angle_gamma   90.00
#
_symmetry.space_group_name_H-M   'P 1'
#
loop_
_entity.id
_entity.type
_entity.pdbx_description
1 polymer ?
#
loop_
_entity_poly.entity_id
_entity_poly.type
_entity_poly.pdbx_seq_one_letter_code
_entity_poly.pdbx_strand_id
1 'polypeptide(L)'
;LRSYLFGPMRHGSLLLCGDATHIVPPTGTKGLNLAASDVHYACDALVRFFRAADNDAISGYSAKALARVWKSDRFSRSLTKLMHRFPEDGPFERAMQVAELDYIASSNAAQTAIAENYVGLLV
;
A
#
# COMPACT_ATOMS: atom_id res chain seq x y z
N LEU A 1 -10.59 -10.26 -6.69
CA LEU A 1 -10.06 -9.27 -5.73
C LEU A 1 -9.57 -8.05 -6.51
N ARG A 2 -9.94 -6.83 -6.13
CA ARG A 2 -9.61 -5.61 -6.90
C ARG A 2 -8.59 -4.75 -6.16
N SER A 3 -7.65 -4.17 -6.91
CA SER A 3 -6.85 -3.02 -6.48
C SER A 3 -7.31 -1.81 -7.28
N TYR A 4 -7.38 -0.65 -6.64
CA TYR A 4 -7.63 0.63 -7.29
C TYR A 4 -6.69 1.67 -6.70
N LEU A 5 -6.15 2.55 -7.55
CA LEU A 5 -5.33 3.67 -7.14
C LEU A 5 -5.60 4.85 -8.05
N PHE A 6 -5.84 6.01 -7.46
CA PHE A 6 -6.03 7.27 -8.14
C PHE A 6 -4.94 8.25 -7.72
N GLY A 7 -4.28 8.85 -8.72
CA GLY A 7 -3.26 9.88 -8.53
C GLY A 7 -3.41 10.99 -9.57
N PRO A 8 -3.21 12.27 -9.21
CA PRO A 8 -2.82 12.77 -7.88
C PRO A 8 -3.97 12.73 -6.84
N MET A 9 -3.64 12.61 -5.56
CA MET A 9 -4.57 12.57 -4.41
C MET A 9 -5.03 13.96 -3.96
N ARG A 10 -4.97 14.95 -4.87
CA ARG A 10 -5.25 16.36 -4.59
C ARG A 10 -5.77 17.08 -5.83
N HIS A 11 -6.66 18.03 -5.63
CA HIS A 11 -7.00 19.06 -6.63
C HIS A 11 -7.23 20.42 -5.97
N GLY A 12 -6.39 21.43 -6.27
CA GLY A 12 -6.49 22.74 -5.61
C GLY A 12 -6.36 22.62 -4.08
N SER A 13 -7.41 22.99 -3.35
CA SER A 13 -7.47 22.86 -1.87
C SER A 13 -8.12 21.55 -1.40
N LEU A 14 -8.57 20.68 -2.30
CA LEU A 14 -9.12 19.37 -1.99
C LEU A 14 -8.00 18.34 -1.80
N LEU A 15 -7.96 17.69 -0.64
CA LEU A 15 -7.09 16.55 -0.32
C LEU A 15 -7.95 15.30 -0.15
N LEU A 16 -7.58 14.20 -0.82
CA LEU A 16 -8.30 12.93 -0.76
C LEU A 16 -7.49 11.92 0.07
N CYS A 17 -8.17 11.13 0.91
CA CYS A 17 -7.56 10.14 1.80
C CYS A 17 -8.32 8.80 1.74
N GLY A 18 -7.63 7.68 1.97
CA GLY A 18 -8.23 6.36 2.09
C GLY A 18 -8.96 5.91 0.83
N ASP A 19 -10.13 5.29 1.01
CA ASP A 19 -10.95 4.70 -0.07
C ASP A 19 -11.39 5.69 -1.16
N ALA A 20 -11.32 7.00 -0.90
CA ALA A 20 -11.50 8.02 -1.93
C ALA A 20 -10.39 8.02 -2.99
N THR A 21 -9.26 7.36 -2.72
CA THR A 21 -8.05 7.36 -3.54
C THR A 21 -7.50 5.97 -3.84
N HIS A 22 -7.70 5.00 -2.94
CA HIS A 22 -7.17 3.66 -3.14
C HIS A 22 -8.03 2.58 -2.50
N ILE A 23 -8.06 1.42 -3.13
CA ILE A 23 -8.68 0.21 -2.60
C ILE A 23 -7.64 -0.89 -2.73
N VAL A 24 -7.34 -1.58 -1.64
CA VAL A 24 -6.39 -2.69 -1.61
C VAL A 24 -7.11 -4.01 -1.33
N PRO A 25 -6.64 -5.14 -1.87
CA PRO A 25 -7.18 -6.44 -1.51
C PRO A 25 -7.09 -6.68 0.02
N PRO A 26 -8.16 -7.17 0.67
CA PRO A 26 -8.19 -7.37 2.12
C PRO A 26 -7.15 -8.38 2.62
N THR A 27 -6.57 -9.19 1.75
CA THR A 27 -5.54 -10.19 2.10
C THR A 27 -4.34 -9.58 2.82
N GLY A 28 -3.92 -8.36 2.43
CA GLY A 28 -2.80 -7.66 3.07
C GLY A 28 -3.17 -6.86 4.32
N THR A 29 -4.47 -6.76 4.65
CA THR A 29 -5.00 -5.99 5.79
C THR A 29 -4.51 -4.53 5.87
N LYS A 30 -4.34 -3.88 4.71
CA LYS A 30 -3.72 -2.54 4.61
C LYS A 30 -4.68 -1.35 4.50
N GLY A 31 -5.95 -1.53 4.15
CA GLY A 31 -6.86 -0.42 3.81
C GLY A 31 -6.94 0.68 4.88
N LEU A 32 -7.36 0.33 6.09
CA LEU A 32 -7.45 1.30 7.20
C LEU A 32 -6.08 1.88 7.59
N ASN A 33 -5.02 1.07 7.57
CA ASN A 33 -3.67 1.53 7.89
C ASN A 33 -3.15 2.56 6.88
N LEU A 34 -3.48 2.40 5.60
CA LEU A 34 -3.18 3.38 4.55
C LEU A 34 -3.99 4.66 4.75
N ALA A 35 -5.30 4.55 5.01
CA ALA A 35 -6.14 5.71 5.28
C ALA A 35 -5.62 6.53 6.49
N ALA A 36 -5.20 5.86 7.57
CA ALA A 36 -4.58 6.52 8.73
C ALA A 36 -3.27 7.24 8.36
N SER A 37 -2.48 6.65 7.46
CA SER A 37 -1.22 7.25 6.99
C SER A 37 -1.47 8.47 6.09
N ASP A 38 -2.47 8.42 5.22
CA ASP A 38 -2.88 9.56 4.40
C ASP A 38 -3.32 10.73 5.27
N VAL A 39 -4.15 10.47 6.28
CA VAL A 39 -4.59 11.49 7.25
C VAL A 39 -3.39 12.08 7.99
N HIS A 40 -2.41 11.27 8.37
CA HIS A 40 -1.17 11.76 8.98
C HIS A 40 -0.40 12.70 8.04
N TYR A 41 -0.20 12.31 6.77
CA TYR A 41 0.50 13.15 5.79
C TYR A 41 -0.28 14.43 5.42
N ALA A 42 -1.60 14.35 5.34
CA ALA A 42 -2.45 15.52 5.12
C ALA A 42 -2.39 16.48 6.32
N CYS A 43 -2.39 15.95 7.55
CA CYS A 43 -2.24 16.74 8.77
C CYS A 43 -0.87 17.43 8.82
N ASP A 44 0.24 16.72 8.54
CA ASP A 44 1.58 17.31 8.43
C ASP A 44 1.62 18.45 7.41
N ALA A 45 1.05 18.22 6.22
CA ALA A 45 1.00 19.22 5.17
C ALA A 45 0.22 20.48 5.58
N LEU A 46 -0.94 20.30 6.24
CA LEU A 46 -1.75 21.42 6.73
C LEU A 46 -1.06 22.18 7.86
N VAL A 47 -0.45 21.47 8.83
CA VAL A 47 0.28 22.09 9.94
C VAL A 47 1.43 22.93 9.42
N ARG A 48 2.23 22.41 8.48
CA ARG A 48 3.35 23.14 7.87
C ARG A 48 2.88 24.36 7.08
N PHE A 49 1.82 24.21 6.29
CA PHE A 49 1.25 25.32 5.54
C PHE A 49 0.79 26.46 6.45
N PHE A 50 -0.01 26.15 7.48
CA PHE A 50 -0.61 27.19 8.34
C PHE A 50 0.32 27.73 9.42
N ARG A 51 1.18 26.88 10.02
CA ARG A 51 2.01 27.28 11.17
C ARG A 51 3.45 27.59 10.81
N ALA A 52 3.98 27.02 9.73
CA ALA A 52 5.36 27.22 9.30
C ALA A 52 5.48 28.05 8.01
N ALA A 53 4.37 28.55 7.47
CA ALA A 53 4.30 29.30 6.21
C ALA A 53 4.95 28.55 5.01
N ASP A 54 4.92 27.22 5.06
CA ASP A 54 5.48 26.35 4.02
C ASP A 54 4.44 26.12 2.93
N ASN A 55 4.49 26.96 1.89
CA ASN A 55 3.54 26.94 0.79
C ASN A 55 3.63 25.65 -0.07
N ASP A 56 4.74 24.91 0.01
CA ASP A 56 4.96 23.68 -0.76
C ASP A 56 4.52 22.42 -0.02
N ALA A 57 4.20 22.51 1.28
CA ALA A 57 3.80 21.35 2.07
C ALA A 57 2.56 20.63 1.49
N ILE A 58 1.56 21.39 1.02
CA ILE A 58 0.34 20.85 0.40
C ILE A 58 0.63 20.24 -0.98
N SER A 59 1.56 20.80 -1.76
CA SER A 59 1.91 20.26 -3.08
C SER A 59 2.66 18.92 -2.94
N GLY A 60 3.45 18.75 -1.88
CA GLY A 60 4.17 17.51 -1.57
C GLY A 60 3.30 16.35 -1.04
N TYR A 61 2.07 16.62 -0.58
CA TYR A 61 1.19 15.61 0.03
C TYR A 61 0.99 14.37 -0.87
N SER A 62 0.54 14.60 -2.11
CA SER A 62 0.16 13.49 -2.99
C SER A 62 1.33 12.56 -3.30
N ALA A 63 2.54 13.10 -3.46
CA ALA A 63 3.73 12.30 -3.74
C ALA A 63 4.10 11.41 -2.54
N LYS A 64 4.06 11.98 -1.32
CA LYS A 64 4.33 11.24 -0.08
C LYS A 64 3.33 10.11 0.15
N ALA A 65 2.03 10.41 0.06
CA ALA A 65 0.98 9.42 0.28
C ALA A 65 1.03 8.29 -0.77
N LEU A 66 1.13 8.61 -2.06
CA LEU A 66 1.19 7.61 -3.13
C LEU A 66 2.40 6.68 -3.00
N ALA A 67 3.56 7.18 -2.57
CA ALA A 67 4.75 6.35 -2.37
C ALA A 67 4.52 5.24 -1.34
N ARG A 68 3.70 5.48 -0.30
CA ARG A 68 3.32 4.48 0.70
C ARG A 68 2.23 3.53 0.20
N VAL A 69 1.24 4.07 -0.49
CA VAL A 69 0.13 3.27 -1.05
C VAL A 69 0.67 2.25 -2.05
N TRP A 70 1.57 2.63 -2.94
CA TRP A 70 2.20 1.71 -3.90
C TRP A 70 2.93 0.54 -3.23
N LYS A 71 3.70 0.81 -2.16
CA LYS A 71 4.41 -0.25 -1.43
C LYS A 71 3.43 -1.24 -0.79
N SER A 72 2.33 -0.73 -0.24
CA SER A 72 1.31 -1.54 0.43
C SER A 72 0.43 -2.33 -0.53
N ASP A 73 0.07 -1.74 -1.69
CA ASP A 73 -0.69 -2.45 -2.73
C ASP A 73 0.16 -3.54 -3.39
N ARG A 74 1.45 -3.27 -3.67
CA ARG A 74 2.40 -4.30 -4.13
C ARG A 74 2.39 -5.51 -3.20
N PHE A 75 2.55 -5.29 -1.89
CA PHE A 75 2.52 -6.38 -0.91
C PHE A 75 1.16 -7.11 -0.88
N SER A 76 0.07 -6.36 -0.81
CA SER A 76 -1.29 -6.94 -0.74
C SER A 76 -1.59 -7.79 -1.98
N ARG A 77 -1.21 -7.32 -3.17
CA ARG A 77 -1.37 -8.05 -4.44
C ARG A 77 -0.50 -9.31 -4.49
N SER A 78 0.76 -9.23 -4.07
CA SER A 78 1.64 -10.40 -3.99
C SER A 78 1.06 -11.46 -3.06
N LEU A 79 0.59 -11.08 -1.87
CA LEU A 79 -0.01 -12.01 -0.91
C LEU A 79 -1.35 -12.57 -1.42
N THR A 80 -2.17 -11.75 -2.08
CA THR A 80 -3.38 -12.23 -2.77
C THR A 80 -3.06 -13.31 -3.80
N LYS A 81 -2.04 -13.09 -4.66
CA LYS A 81 -1.58 -14.08 -5.64
C LYS A 81 -1.03 -15.36 -4.99
N LEU A 82 -0.35 -15.24 -3.86
CA LEU A 82 0.22 -16.38 -3.15
C LEU A 82 -0.85 -17.25 -2.47
N MET A 83 -1.93 -16.65 -1.97
CA MET A 83 -2.89 -17.30 -1.08
C MET A 83 -4.22 -17.70 -1.76
N HIS A 84 -4.47 -17.30 -3.01
CA HIS A 84 -5.71 -17.60 -3.73
C HIS A 84 -5.43 -18.39 -5.01
N ARG A 85 -6.42 -19.16 -5.46
CA ARG A 85 -6.43 -19.77 -6.80
C ARG A 85 -7.25 -18.90 -7.73
N PHE A 86 -6.71 -18.55 -8.89
CA PHE A 86 -7.45 -17.82 -9.90
C PHE A 86 -7.96 -18.79 -10.98
N PRO A 87 -9.21 -18.66 -11.47
CA PRO A 87 -9.76 -19.55 -12.49
C PRO A 87 -8.93 -19.63 -13.77
N GLU A 88 -8.20 -18.56 -14.10
CA GLU A 88 -7.30 -18.45 -15.25
C GLU A 88 -5.92 -19.09 -15.05
N ASP A 89 -5.54 -19.46 -13.83
CA ASP A 89 -4.23 -20.03 -13.54
C ASP A 89 -4.15 -21.51 -13.97
N GLY A 90 -3.09 -21.86 -14.69
CA GLY A 90 -2.82 -23.22 -15.13
C GLY A 90 -1.97 -24.02 -14.14
N PRO A 91 -1.59 -25.26 -14.51
CA PRO A 91 -0.70 -26.09 -13.70
C PRO A 91 0.67 -25.45 -13.43
N PHE A 92 1.16 -24.62 -14.36
CA PHE A 92 2.46 -23.93 -14.22
C PHE A 92 2.41 -22.87 -13.10
N GLU A 93 1.43 -21.99 -13.13
CA GLU A 93 1.22 -20.95 -12.12
C GLU A 93 1.00 -21.57 -10.74
N ARG A 94 0.30 -22.70 -10.68
CA ARG A 94 0.13 -23.45 -9.44
C ARG A 94 1.46 -24.01 -8.92
N ALA A 95 2.32 -24.56 -9.78
CA ALA A 95 3.63 -25.05 -9.38
C ALA A 95 4.53 -23.92 -8.86
N MET A 96 4.51 -22.76 -9.54
CA MET A 96 5.23 -21.55 -9.10
C MET A 96 4.74 -21.05 -7.73
N GLN A 97 3.43 -21.06 -7.50
CA GLN A 97 2.83 -20.67 -6.22
C GLN A 97 3.28 -21.61 -5.07
N VAL A 98 3.34 -22.92 -5.32
CA VAL A 98 3.83 -23.89 -4.31
C VAL A 98 5.32 -23.69 -4.04
N ALA A 99 6.13 -23.52 -5.08
CA ALA A 99 7.56 -23.26 -4.92
C ALA A 99 7.85 -21.99 -4.10
N GLU A 100 7.06 -20.92 -4.29
CA GLU A 100 7.18 -19.70 -3.50
C GLU A 100 6.81 -19.92 -2.03
N LEU A 101 5.76 -20.69 -1.75
CA LEU A 101 5.38 -21.06 -0.38
C LEU A 101 6.48 -21.88 0.31
N ASP A 102 7.08 -22.84 -0.39
CA ASP A 102 8.17 -23.67 0.13
C ASP A 102 9.43 -22.84 0.40
N TYR A 103 9.74 -21.87 -0.46
CA TYR A 103 10.82 -20.92 -0.25
C TYR A 103 10.58 -20.06 0.99
N ILE A 104 9.37 -19.53 1.16
CA ILE A 104 9.00 -18.76 2.36
C ILE A 104 9.09 -19.62 3.62
N ALA A 105 8.67 -20.89 3.57
CA ALA A 105 8.72 -21.78 4.72
C ALA A 105 10.15 -22.09 5.18
N SER A 106 11.12 -22.08 4.27
CA SER A 106 12.51 -22.49 4.53
C SER A 106 13.51 -21.32 4.64
N SER A 107 13.15 -20.11 4.21
CA SER A 107 14.05 -18.94 4.17
C SER A 107 13.67 -17.86 5.19
N ASN A 108 14.53 -17.66 6.19
CA ASN A 108 14.38 -16.58 7.16
C ASN A 108 14.35 -15.19 6.48
N ALA A 109 15.15 -14.99 5.43
CA ALA A 109 15.14 -13.73 4.69
C ALA A 109 13.77 -13.44 4.03
N ALA A 110 13.14 -14.48 3.46
CA ALA A 110 11.80 -14.35 2.88
C ALA A 110 10.73 -14.08 3.95
N GLN A 111 10.82 -14.78 5.09
CA GLN A 111 9.93 -14.57 6.24
C GLN A 111 10.05 -13.15 6.79
N THR A 112 11.27 -12.65 6.92
CA THR A 112 11.56 -11.29 7.38
C THR A 112 10.96 -10.26 6.43
N ALA A 113 11.14 -10.43 5.12
CA ALA A 113 10.56 -9.54 4.13
C ALA A 113 9.01 -9.50 4.20
N ILE A 114 8.35 -10.64 4.43
CA ILE A 114 6.91 -10.68 4.65
C ILE A 114 6.55 -9.97 5.97
N ALA A 115 7.26 -10.27 7.06
CA ALA A 115 6.99 -9.70 8.37
C ALA A 115 7.06 -8.17 8.37
N GLU A 116 8.11 -7.59 7.79
CA GLU A 116 8.30 -6.13 7.66
C GLU A 116 7.13 -5.48 6.90
N ASN A 117 6.68 -6.09 5.81
CA ASN A 117 5.54 -5.57 5.07
C ASN A 117 4.22 -5.81 5.83
N TYR A 118 4.09 -6.90 6.59
CA TYR A 118 2.87 -7.25 7.32
C TYR A 118 2.63 -6.35 8.53
N VAL A 119 3.67 -6.05 9.33
CA VAL A 119 3.57 -5.10 10.46
C VAL A 119 3.43 -3.65 10.03
N GLY A 120 3.85 -3.34 8.79
CA GLY A 120 3.72 -2.02 8.18
C GLY A 120 5.07 -1.30 8.12
N LEU A 121 5.33 -0.68 6.96
CA LEU A 121 6.53 0.11 6.74
C LEU A 121 6.44 1.43 7.53
N LEU A 122 7.60 1.92 8.01
CA LEU A 122 7.70 3.16 8.76
C LEU A 122 7.07 4.35 7.99
N VAL A 123 6.43 5.24 8.75
CA VAL A 123 5.72 6.45 8.26
C VAL A 123 6.70 7.55 7.90
#